data_AF-A0A4V3A057-F1
#
_entry.id   AF-A0A4V3A057-F1
#
_cell.length_a   1.000
_cell.length_b   1.000
_cell.length_c   1.000
_cell.angle_alpha   90.00
_cell.angle_beta   90.00
_cell.angle_gamma   90.00
#
_symmetry.space_group_name_H-M   'P 1'
#
loop_
_entity.id
_entity.type
_entity.pdbx_description
1 polymer ?
#
loop_
_entity_poly.entity_id
_entity_poly.type
_entity_poly.pdbx_seq_one_letter_code
_entity_poly.pdbx_strand_id
1 'polypeptide(L)' 'MRKILAVLCTILTVFAIKETVYLFLSKDADIIAQKTQLQITALSITIPLIILSLWLWSPKKKED' A
#
# COMPACT_ATOMS: atom_id res chain seq x y z
N MET A 1 -7.34 -7.03 19.62
CA MET A 1 -6.37 -7.48 18.59
C MET A 1 -6.57 -6.86 17.21
N ARG A 2 -7.79 -6.75 16.65
CA ARG A 2 -8.01 -6.17 15.29
C ARG A 2 -7.54 -4.72 15.14
N LYS A 3 -7.67 -3.88 16.17
CA LYS A 3 -7.21 -2.48 16.15
C LYS A 3 -5.69 -2.35 15.99
N ILE A 4 -4.90 -3.24 16.61
CA ILE A 4 -3.43 -3.21 16.51
C ILE A 4 -3.00 -3.61 15.11
N LEU A 5 -3.62 -4.65 14.55
CA LEU A 5 -3.39 -5.05 13.16
C LEU A 5 -3.79 -3.92 12.20
N ALA A 6 -4.88 -3.19 12.48
CA ALA A 6 -5.31 -2.07 11.66
C ALA A 6 -4.30 -0.93 11.67
N VAL A 7 -3.79 -0.56 12.86
CA VAL A 7 -2.74 0.46 12.99
C VAL A 7 -1.47 0.04 12.24
N LEU A 8 -1.02 -1.21 12.39
CA LEU A 8 0.13 -1.73 11.64
C LEU A 8 -0.10 -1.70 10.12
N CYS A 9 -1.28 -2.12 9.66
CA CYS A 9 -1.63 -2.11 8.25
C CYS A 9 -1.64 -0.68 7.70
N THR A 10 -2.18 0.29 8.44
CA THR A 10 -2.17 1.70 8.04
C THR A 10 -0.74 2.26 7.93
N ILE A 11 0.15 1.95 8.88
CA ILE A 11 1.56 2.37 8.82
C ILE A 11 2.25 1.80 7.58
N LEU A 12 2.05 0.51 7.30
CA LEU A 12 2.59 -0.14 6.11
C LEU A 12 2.03 0.47 4.82
N THR A 13 0.74 0.79 4.79
CA THR A 13 0.11 1.46 3.64
C THR A 13 0.72 2.84 3.40
N VAL A 14 0.93 3.64 4.45
CA VAL A 14 1.58 4.95 4.32
C VAL A 14 3.01 4.82 3.81
N PHE A 15 3.75 3.82 4.29
CA PHE A 15 5.12 3.53 3.82
C PHE A 15 5.14 3.12 2.34
N ALA A 16 4.23 2.23 1.94
CA ALA A 16 4.10 1.79 0.54
C ALA A 16 3.71 2.96 -0.39
N ILE A 17 2.83 3.87 0.04
CA ILE A 17 2.49 5.08 -0.71
C ILE A 17 3.73 5.97 -0.87
N LYS A 18 4.52 6.18 0.21
CA LYS A 18 5.74 6.99 0.15
C LYS A 18 6.74 6.43 -0.88
N GLU A 19 6.98 5.11 -0.85
CA GLU A 19 7.86 4.43 -1.81
C GLU A 19 7.31 4.53 -3.24
N THR A 20 6.00 4.39 -3.41
CA THR A 20 5.35 4.56 -4.73
C THR A 20 5.54 5.98 -5.25
N VAL A 21 5.34 7.00 -4.42
CA VAL A 21 5.56 8.41 -4.81
C VAL A 21 7.04 8.65 -5.14
N TYR A 22 7.96 8.09 -4.37
CA TYR A 22 9.39 8.16 -4.65
C TYR A 22 9.75 7.52 -5.99
N LEU A 23 9.22 6.33 -6.29
CA LEU A 23 9.37 5.67 -7.59
C LEU A 23 8.83 6.52 -8.74
N PHE A 24 7.70 7.20 -8.54
CA PHE A 24 7.07 8.02 -9.57
C PHE A 24 7.79 9.34 -9.80
N LEU A 25 8.40 9.94 -8.77
CA LEU A 25 9.14 11.20 -8.86
C LEU A 25 10.63 11.02 -9.20
N SER A 26 11.22 9.85 -8.91
CA SER A 26 12.63 9.60 -9.16
C SER A 26 12.94 9.67 -10.64
N LYS A 27 14.00 10.41 -10.98
CA LYS A 27 14.56 10.55 -12.32
C LYS A 27 15.85 9.74 -12.49
N ASP A 28 16.08 8.78 -11.61
CA ASP A 28 17.22 7.87 -11.71
C ASP A 28 17.14 7.05 -12.99
N ALA A 29 18.26 6.96 -13.72
CA ALA A 29 18.33 6.32 -15.03
C ALA A 29 17.92 4.83 -14.98
N ASP A 30 18.28 4.13 -13.90
CA ASP A 30 17.85 2.74 -13.63
C ASP A 30 16.35 2.62 -13.37
N ILE A 31 15.76 3.58 -12.65
CA ILE A 31 14.32 3.61 -12.36
C ILE A 31 13.54 3.94 -13.63
N ILE A 32 14.06 4.77 -14.53
CA ILE A 32 13.43 5.07 -15.82
C ILE A 32 13.46 3.83 -16.74
N ALA A 33 14.57 3.10 -16.77
CA ALA A 33 14.73 1.91 -17.61
C ALA A 33 13.74 0.79 -17.25
N GLN A 34 13.41 0.63 -15.97
CA GLN A 34 12.46 -0.38 -15.47
C GLN A 34 11.18 0.23 -14.88
N LYS A 35 10.87 1.47 -15.24
CA LYS A 35 9.81 2.28 -14.62
C LYS A 35 8.47 1.57 -14.58
N THR A 36 8.07 0.99 -15.70
CA THR A 36 6.80 0.25 -15.83
C THR A 36 6.74 -0.93 -14.88
N GLN A 37 7.82 -1.71 -14.79
CA GLN A 37 7.89 -2.91 -13.96
C GLN A 37 7.87 -2.54 -12.47
N LEU A 38 8.68 -1.55 -12.09
CA LEU A 38 8.76 -1.01 -10.74
C LEU A 38 7.41 -0.39 -10.28
N GLN A 39 6.73 0.36 -11.15
CA GLN A 39 5.41 0.92 -10.87
C GLN A 39 4.35 -0.17 -10.69
N ILE A 40 4.35 -1.21 -11.54
CA ILE A 40 3.42 -2.33 -11.45
C ILE A 40 3.64 -3.10 -10.14
N THR A 41 4.89 -3.36 -9.76
CA THR A 41 5.20 -4.02 -8.48
C THR A 41 4.74 -3.18 -7.29
N ALA A 42 5.03 -1.87 -7.30
CA ALA A 42 4.59 -0.97 -6.24
C ALA A 42 3.05 -0.92 -6.11
N LEU A 43 2.33 -0.80 -7.24
CA LEU A 43 0.86 -0.82 -7.27
C LEU A 43 0.31 -2.18 -6.83
N SER A 44 0.89 -3.29 -7.28
CA SER A 44 0.47 -4.65 -6.92
C SER A 44 0.63 -4.94 -5.43
N ILE A 45 1.52 -4.24 -4.72
CA ILE A 45 1.66 -4.36 -3.26
C ILE A 45 0.71 -3.38 -2.56
N THR A 46 0.63 -2.15 -3.06
CA THR A 46 -0.13 -1.07 -2.40
C THR A 46 -1.64 -1.29 -2.47
N ILE A 47 -2.17 -1.77 -3.60
CA ILE A 47 -3.61 -2.03 -3.79
C ILE A 47 -4.15 -3.06 -2.78
N PRO A 48 -3.61 -4.29 -2.67
CA PRO A 48 -4.11 -5.26 -1.70
C PRO A 48 -3.89 -4.81 -0.25
N LEU A 49 -2.84 -4.03 0.02
CA LEU A 49 -2.63 -3.44 1.36
C LEU A 49 -3.73 -2.45 1.72
N ILE A 50 -4.13 -1.59 0.79
CA ILE A 50 -5.23 -0.64 0.98
C ILE A 50 -6.54 -1.38 1.23
N ILE A 51 -6.83 -2.42 0.43
CA ILE A 51 -8.02 -3.26 0.59
C ILE A 51 -8.01 -3.96 1.96
N LEU A 52 -6.89 -4.55 2.36
CA LEU A 52 -6.71 -5.17 3.67
C LEU A 52 -6.89 -4.16 4.81
N SER A 53 -6.27 -2.97 4.70
CA SER A 53 -6.38 -1.92 5.70
C SER A 53 -7.83 -1.44 5.85
N LEU A 54 -8.54 -1.19 4.74
CA LEU A 54 -9.96 -0.82 4.73
C LEU A 54 -10.84 -1.95 5.29
N TRP A 55 -10.59 -3.20 4.91
CA TRP A 55 -11.34 -4.35 5.40
C TRP A 55 -11.17 -4.54 6.90
N LEU A 56 -9.96 -4.29 7.41
CA LEU A 56 -9.64 -4.42 8.82
C LEU A 56 -10.21 -3.28 9.68
N TRP A 57 -10.42 -2.10 9.06
CA TRP A 57 -11.17 -1.00 9.65
C TRP A 57 -12.69 -1.14 9.50
N SER A 58 -13.15 -1.97 8.57
CA SER A 58 -14.57 -2.18 8.34
C SER A 58 -15.21 -2.77 9.60
N PRO A 59 -16.22 -2.10 10.19
CA PRO A 59 -16.89 -2.61 11.37
C PRO A 59 -17.57 -3.92 10.98
N LYS A 60 -17.27 -5.00 11.72
CA LYS A 60 -18.03 -6.25 11.60
C LYS A 60 -19.49 -5.87 11.80
N LYS A 61 -20.32 -5.91 10.76
CA LYS A 61 -21.78 -5.84 10.92
C LYS A 61 -22.10 -6.93 11.95
N LYS A 62 -22.72 -6.54 13.05
CA LYS A 62 -23.39 -7.51 13.91
C LYS A 62 -24.46 -8.13 13.02
N GLU A 63 -24.23 -9.37 12.61
CA GLU A 63 -25.32 -10.24 12.18
C GLU A 63 -26.14 -10.46 13.46
N ASP A 64 -27.26 -9.73 13.53
CA ASP A 64 -28.38 -10.01 14.44
C ASP A 64 -29.21 -11.15 13.82
#